data_AF-A0AAD4QCJ4-F1
#
_entry.id   AF-A0AAD4QCJ4-F1
#
_cell.length_a   1.000
_cell.length_b   1.000
_cell.length_c   1.000
_cell.angle_alpha   90.00
_cell.angle_beta   90.00
_cell.angle_gamma   90.00
#
_symmetry.space_group_name_H-M   'P 1'
#
loop_
_entity.id
_entity.type
_entity.pdbx_description
1 polymer ?
#
loop_
_entity_poly.entity_id
_entity_poly.type
_entity_poly.pdbx_seq_one_letter_code
_entity_poly.pdbx_strand_id
1 'polypeptide(L)'
;MSATLDSEKISHYFGGCPVIHVPGRTFPVDVKYLEDAVELTQWSITEFSPYAKRLNDKFFRGKTAQEWSEDTAGVNLSDHDDETTPSSVKLSETRYSPRTASTINLLDERVIPYDLIMRLLDHICFKAYTKYSAAILVFLPGIGEIRRLNDLLAEHASFGSSHDFIIYPLHSSISSENQSAVFEVPPPGVRKIVLATNIAETGITIPDITCVIDSGKHKEMRFDEKRQFSRLVETYVAKSNATQRRGRSGRVQDGLCFHLFTKIRHDTQTQRSCD
;
A
#
# COMPACT_ATOMS: atom_id res chain seq x y z
N MET A 1 11.35 -18.73 -12.79
CA MET A 1 11.71 -18.54 -11.38
C MET A 1 10.67 -17.64 -10.73
N SER A 2 10.12 -18.02 -9.57
CA SER A 2 9.17 -17.18 -8.84
C SER A 2 9.28 -17.40 -7.34
N ALA A 3 9.04 -16.35 -6.55
CA ALA A 3 9.15 -16.36 -5.09
C ALA A 3 7.84 -16.72 -4.37
N THR A 4 6.68 -16.68 -5.06
CA THR A 4 5.35 -16.83 -4.43
C THR A 4 4.36 -17.65 -5.26
N LEU A 5 4.85 -18.34 -6.30
CA LEU A 5 4.01 -19.11 -7.22
C LEU A 5 3.69 -20.50 -6.66
N ASP A 6 2.52 -21.01 -7.03
CA ASP A 6 2.18 -22.42 -6.84
C ASP A 6 3.03 -23.29 -7.78
N SER A 7 4.09 -23.88 -7.25
CA SER A 7 5.06 -24.65 -8.03
C SER A 7 4.49 -25.96 -8.56
N GLU A 8 3.54 -26.56 -7.86
CA GLU A 8 2.90 -27.83 -8.22
C GLU A 8 2.03 -27.65 -9.48
N LYS A 9 1.20 -26.60 -9.52
CA LYS A 9 0.37 -26.30 -10.69
C LYS A 9 1.19 -26.10 -11.96
N ILE A 10 2.32 -25.39 -11.86
CA ILE A 10 3.20 -25.15 -13.00
C ILE A 10 3.92 -26.43 -13.42
N SER A 11 4.41 -27.21 -12.45
CA SER A 11 5.03 -28.51 -12.75
C SER A 11 4.06 -29.39 -13.52
N HIS A 12 2.81 -29.51 -13.06
CA HIS A 12 1.77 -30.30 -13.72
C HIS A 12 1.45 -29.79 -15.13
N TYR A 13 1.32 -28.46 -15.31
CA TYR A 13 1.10 -27.86 -16.63
C TYR A 13 2.21 -28.23 -17.63
N PHE A 14 3.46 -28.31 -17.16
CA PHE A 14 4.62 -28.71 -17.96
C PHE A 14 4.94 -30.22 -17.89
N GLY A 15 3.94 -31.07 -17.58
CA GLY A 15 4.09 -32.52 -17.63
C GLY A 15 4.90 -33.13 -16.49
N GLY A 16 4.84 -32.54 -15.30
CA GLY A 16 5.55 -33.01 -14.10
C GLY A 16 7.02 -32.64 -14.10
N CYS A 17 7.38 -31.47 -14.64
CA CYS A 17 8.78 -31.05 -14.70
C CYS A 17 9.39 -30.87 -13.28
N PRO A 18 10.68 -31.18 -13.08
CA PRO A 18 11.30 -31.09 -11.77
C PRO A 18 11.23 -29.68 -11.15
N VAL A 19 10.84 -29.60 -9.89
CA VAL A 19 10.80 -28.36 -9.11
C VAL A 19 12.02 -28.29 -8.19
N ILE A 20 12.83 -27.24 -8.35
CA ILE A 20 13.96 -26.95 -7.45
C ILE A 20 13.53 -25.84 -6.49
N HIS A 21 13.50 -26.16 -5.19
CA HIS A 21 13.21 -25.18 -4.15
C HIS A 21 14.51 -24.64 -3.55
N VAL A 22 14.79 -23.36 -3.78
CA VAL A 22 15.93 -22.66 -3.15
C VAL A 22 15.42 -21.96 -1.89
N PRO A 23 15.81 -22.39 -0.68
CA PRO A 23 15.37 -21.73 0.55
C PRO A 23 15.95 -20.30 0.59
N GLY A 24 15.06 -19.31 0.67
CA GLY A 24 15.45 -17.92 0.89
C GLY A 24 15.99 -17.74 2.31
N ARG A 25 17.13 -17.05 2.46
CA ARG A 25 17.52 -16.50 3.76
C ARG A 25 16.84 -15.15 3.90
N THR A 26 15.76 -15.10 4.66
CA THR A 26 15.10 -13.85 5.05
C THR A 26 15.06 -13.78 6.57
N PHE A 27 15.29 -12.59 7.10
CA PHE A 27 15.11 -12.31 8.51
C PHE A 27 13.62 -12.17 8.85
N PRO A 28 13.22 -12.41 10.11
CA PRO A 28 11.86 -12.15 10.57
C PRO A 28 11.42 -10.71 10.26
N VAL A 29 10.15 -10.55 9.86
CA VAL A 29 9.53 -9.23 9.67
C VAL A 29 8.33 -9.12 10.60
N ASP A 30 8.36 -8.14 11.50
CA ASP A 30 7.21 -7.80 12.34
C ASP A 30 6.14 -7.11 11.48
N VAL A 31 4.95 -7.70 11.43
CA VAL A 31 3.85 -7.23 10.58
C VAL A 31 2.79 -6.57 11.44
N LYS A 32 2.47 -5.33 11.07
CA LYS A 32 1.43 -4.49 11.66
C LYS A 32 0.38 -4.16 10.62
N TYR A 33 -0.87 -4.05 11.04
CA TYR A 33 -1.99 -3.68 10.18
C TYR A 33 -2.51 -2.27 10.50
N LEU A 34 -3.56 -1.84 9.80
CA LEU A 34 -4.13 -0.50 9.93
C LEU A 34 -4.45 -0.15 11.39
N GLU A 35 -5.09 -1.08 12.12
CA GLU A 35 -5.43 -0.91 13.53
C GLU A 35 -4.22 -0.66 14.43
N ASP A 36 -3.09 -1.32 14.15
CA ASP A 36 -1.85 -1.10 14.88
C ASP A 36 -1.24 0.26 14.57
N ALA A 37 -1.30 0.71 13.30
CA ALA A 37 -0.81 2.02 12.90
C ALA A 37 -1.63 3.16 13.52
N VAL A 38 -2.96 3.02 13.52
CA VAL A 38 -3.89 4.00 14.12
C VAL A 38 -3.68 4.08 15.64
N GLU A 39 -3.58 2.93 16.32
CA GLU A 39 -3.34 2.89 17.76
C GLU A 39 -1.95 3.44 18.12
N LEU A 40 -0.89 3.06 17.39
CA LEU A 40 0.47 3.54 17.63
C LEU A 40 0.58 5.05 17.52
N THR A 41 -0.04 5.62 16.47
CA THR A 41 0.06 7.06 16.16
C THR A 41 -0.98 7.91 16.89
N GLN A 42 -1.92 7.27 17.59
CA GLN A 42 -3.10 7.91 18.19
C GLN A 42 -3.82 8.81 17.17
N TRP A 43 -3.81 8.42 15.90
CA TRP A 43 -4.48 9.15 14.84
C TRP A 43 -5.98 8.95 14.96
N SER A 44 -6.74 10.03 14.83
CA SER A 44 -8.19 9.99 14.91
C SER A 44 -8.79 10.93 13.89
N ILE A 45 -9.93 10.52 13.32
CA ILE A 45 -10.69 11.32 12.38
C ILE A 45 -12.10 11.55 12.90
N THR A 46 -12.71 12.64 12.43
CA THR A 46 -14.14 12.94 12.63
C THR A 46 -14.88 12.73 11.32
N GLU A 47 -16.21 12.76 11.36
CA GLU A 47 -17.08 12.63 10.17
C GLU A 47 -16.82 13.73 9.11
N PHE A 48 -16.24 14.86 9.51
CA PHE A 48 -15.89 15.98 8.62
C PHE A 48 -14.50 15.85 8.00
N SER A 49 -13.73 14.83 8.39
CA SER A 49 -12.39 14.59 7.87
C SER A 49 -12.43 14.31 6.35
N PRO A 50 -11.41 14.74 5.59
CA PRO A 50 -11.27 14.33 4.19
C PRO A 50 -11.06 12.81 4.02
N TYR A 51 -10.76 12.10 5.10
CA TYR A 51 -10.59 10.64 5.12
C TYR A 51 -11.84 9.88 5.56
N ALA A 52 -12.92 10.57 5.95
CA ALA A 52 -14.14 9.91 6.44
C ALA A 52 -15.06 9.47 5.28
N LYS A 53 -15.74 8.34 5.46
CA LYS A 53 -16.78 7.84 4.54
C LYS A 53 -17.91 8.87 4.44
N ARG A 54 -18.13 9.41 3.25
CA ARG A 54 -19.27 10.29 2.97
C ARG A 54 -20.44 9.44 2.48
N LEU A 55 -21.47 9.31 3.32
CA LEU A 55 -22.68 8.51 3.05
C LEU A 55 -23.47 8.95 1.79
N ASN A 56 -23.20 10.13 1.23
CA ASN A 56 -24.01 10.70 0.14
C ASN A 56 -23.19 11.27 -1.02
N ASP A 57 -21.94 10.83 -1.20
CA ASP A 57 -21.02 11.47 -2.14
C ASP A 57 -21.30 11.08 -3.61
N LYS A 58 -22.24 11.79 -4.24
CA LYS A 58 -22.44 11.79 -5.71
C LYS A 58 -21.15 12.21 -6.45
N PHE A 59 -20.23 12.91 -5.78
CA PHE A 59 -18.98 13.41 -6.34
C PHE A 59 -17.99 12.30 -6.76
N PHE A 60 -17.98 11.15 -6.08
CA PHE A 60 -17.13 10.01 -6.46
C PHE A 60 -17.74 9.13 -7.57
N ARG A 61 -19.05 9.22 -7.82
CA ARG A 61 -19.66 8.66 -9.05
C ARG A 61 -19.11 9.40 -10.30
N GLY A 62 -18.80 10.69 -10.17
CA GLY A 62 -18.40 11.57 -11.27
C GLY A 62 -16.97 11.40 -11.80
N LYS A 63 -16.00 10.97 -10.98
CA LYS A 63 -14.62 10.71 -11.48
C LYS A 63 -14.50 9.50 -12.40
N THR A 64 -15.54 8.67 -12.47
CA THR A 64 -15.65 7.56 -13.44
C THR A 64 -16.55 7.93 -14.63
N ALA A 65 -17.19 9.10 -14.62
CA ALA A 65 -18.34 9.41 -15.48
C ALA A 65 -18.36 10.85 -16.00
N GLN A 66 -17.22 11.43 -16.39
CA GLN A 66 -17.23 12.75 -17.04
C GLN A 66 -16.26 12.85 -18.21
N GLU A 67 -16.72 12.34 -19.36
CA GLU A 67 -16.63 13.01 -20.66
C GLU A 67 -17.91 12.65 -21.44
N TRP A 68 -18.63 13.67 -21.90
CA TRP A 68 -19.98 13.58 -22.48
C TRP A 68 -19.93 13.49 -24.00
N SER A 69 -20.85 12.73 -24.61
CA SER A 69 -21.54 13.18 -25.83
C SER A 69 -22.97 12.63 -25.83
N GLU A 70 -23.91 13.52 -26.12
CA GLU A 70 -25.34 13.27 -26.27
C GLU A 70 -25.62 12.20 -27.35
N ASP A 71 -26.54 11.30 -27.01
CA ASP A 71 -27.36 10.42 -27.87
C ASP A 71 -27.28 8.96 -27.46
N THR A 72 -28.07 8.58 -26.44
CA THR A 72 -28.96 7.40 -26.51
C THR A 72 -29.83 7.35 -25.27
N ALA A 73 -31.13 7.38 -25.51
CA ALA A 73 -32.16 7.18 -24.51
C ALA A 73 -32.06 5.79 -23.87
N GLY A 74 -32.20 5.77 -22.54
CA GLY A 74 -32.81 4.68 -21.77
C GLY A 74 -32.28 3.27 -21.97
N VAL A 75 -31.34 2.86 -21.12
CA VAL A 75 -31.36 1.51 -20.52
C VAL A 75 -30.87 1.63 -19.08
N ASN A 76 -31.78 1.41 -18.12
CA ASN A 76 -31.40 1.10 -16.75
C ASN A 76 -30.62 -0.22 -16.77
N LEU A 77 -29.32 -0.16 -16.49
CA LEU A 77 -28.50 -1.32 -16.15
C LEU A 77 -28.18 -1.22 -14.65
N SER A 78 -29.19 -1.52 -13.84
CA SER A 78 -28.95 -2.15 -12.53
C SER A 78 -28.50 -3.59 -12.79
N ASP A 79 -27.48 -4.05 -12.05
CA ASP A 79 -26.91 -5.42 -11.91
C ASP A 79 -25.40 -5.36 -12.19
N HIS A 80 -24.47 -5.44 -11.23
CA HIS A 80 -24.44 -6.00 -9.88
C HIS A 80 -23.57 -5.06 -9.02
N ASP A 81 -24.17 -4.23 -8.17
CA ASP A 81 -23.44 -3.67 -7.04
C ASP A 81 -23.72 -4.61 -5.85
N ASP A 82 -22.68 -5.34 -5.46
CA ASP A 82 -22.61 -6.10 -4.20
C ASP A 82 -22.95 -5.11 -3.07
N GLU A 83 -24.20 -5.12 -2.60
CA GLU A 83 -24.62 -4.48 -1.35
C GLU A 83 -23.93 -5.22 -0.18
N THR A 84 -22.61 -5.10 -0.08
CA THR A 84 -21.91 -5.31 1.18
C THR A 84 -22.33 -4.17 2.10
N THR A 85 -23.34 -4.44 2.90
CA THR A 85 -23.62 -3.72 4.15
C THR A 85 -22.27 -3.44 4.83
N PRO A 86 -21.97 -2.20 5.27
CA PRO A 86 -20.69 -1.92 5.91
C PRO A 86 -20.64 -2.70 7.20
N SER A 87 -19.96 -3.85 7.18
CA SER A 87 -19.65 -4.60 8.39
C SER A 87 -18.80 -3.68 9.24
N SER A 88 -19.37 -3.16 10.33
CA SER A 88 -18.58 -2.47 11.33
C SER A 88 -17.46 -3.41 11.76
N VAL A 89 -16.22 -2.95 11.65
CA VAL A 89 -15.06 -3.74 12.04
C VAL A 89 -15.16 -3.89 13.55
N LYS A 90 -15.60 -5.06 14.02
CA LYS A 90 -15.55 -5.44 15.43
C LYS A 90 -14.10 -5.77 15.77
N LEU A 91 -13.30 -4.74 16.03
CA LEU A 91 -11.98 -4.92 16.63
C LEU A 91 -12.16 -5.53 18.02
N SER A 92 -11.27 -6.44 18.41
CA SER A 92 -11.29 -7.02 19.75
C SER A 92 -11.12 -5.90 20.79
N GLU A 93 -12.16 -5.66 21.60
CA GLU A 93 -12.21 -4.61 22.63
C GLU A 93 -11.05 -4.70 23.64
N THR A 94 -10.43 -5.87 23.77
CA THR A 94 -9.30 -6.11 24.69
C THR A 94 -7.93 -5.65 24.17
N ARG A 95 -7.79 -5.34 22.87
CA ARG A 95 -6.49 -4.99 22.26
C ARG A 95 -6.40 -3.54 21.77
N TYR A 96 -7.49 -2.97 21.28
CA TYR A 96 -7.50 -1.65 20.67
C TYR A 96 -8.43 -0.71 21.42
N SER A 97 -8.06 0.57 21.47
CA SER A 97 -8.89 1.58 22.13
C SER A 97 -10.21 1.82 21.36
N PRO A 98 -11.27 2.28 22.04
CA PRO A 98 -12.51 2.69 21.37
C PRO A 98 -12.28 3.77 20.29
N ARG A 99 -11.29 4.65 20.50
CA ARG A 99 -10.89 5.67 19.52
C ARG A 99 -10.38 5.04 18.22
N THR A 100 -9.53 4.02 18.32
CA THR A 100 -9.02 3.29 17.16
C THR A 100 -10.14 2.62 16.39
N ALA A 101 -11.07 1.96 17.10
CA ALA A 101 -12.24 1.35 16.48
C ALA A 101 -13.12 2.37 15.75
N SER A 102 -13.44 3.51 16.38
CA SER A 102 -14.22 4.58 15.76
C SER A 102 -13.52 5.16 14.53
N THR A 103 -12.21 5.39 14.61
CA THR A 103 -11.41 5.93 13.50
C THR A 103 -11.41 4.99 12.30
N ILE A 104 -11.20 3.68 12.52
CA ILE A 104 -11.21 2.68 11.44
C ILE A 104 -12.60 2.57 10.81
N ASN A 105 -13.66 2.57 11.63
CA ASN A 105 -15.02 2.45 11.11
C ASN A 105 -15.44 3.66 10.24
N LEU A 106 -14.93 4.86 10.58
CA LEU A 106 -15.15 6.08 9.80
C LEU A 106 -14.29 6.17 8.54
N LEU A 107 -13.15 5.49 8.48
CA LEU A 107 -12.16 5.67 7.41
C LEU A 107 -12.67 5.20 6.04
N ASP A 108 -12.64 6.07 5.04
CA ASP A 108 -12.88 5.70 3.65
C ASP A 108 -11.68 4.96 3.08
N GLU A 109 -11.82 3.63 2.96
CA GLU A 109 -10.85 2.71 2.36
C GLU A 109 -10.42 3.11 0.94
N ARG A 110 -11.20 3.92 0.21
CA ARG A 110 -10.85 4.40 -1.13
C ARG A 110 -9.83 5.53 -1.11
N VAL A 111 -9.60 6.19 0.02
CA VAL A 111 -8.66 7.31 0.14
C VAL A 111 -7.37 6.84 0.82
N ILE A 112 -6.22 7.33 0.36
CA ILE A 112 -4.94 7.09 1.04
C ILE A 112 -4.81 8.05 2.23
N PRO A 113 -4.63 7.55 3.46
CA PRO A 113 -4.52 8.39 4.65
C PRO A 113 -3.10 8.99 4.78
N TYR A 114 -2.79 10.04 4.02
CA TYR A 114 -1.46 10.69 4.06
C TYR A 114 -1.07 11.16 5.46
N ASP A 115 -2.01 11.70 6.23
CA ASP A 115 -1.78 12.12 7.62
C ASP A 115 -1.33 10.96 8.52
N LEU A 116 -1.90 9.77 8.31
CA LEU A 116 -1.49 8.56 9.02
C LEU A 116 -0.08 8.14 8.61
N ILE A 117 0.25 8.17 7.31
CA ILE A 117 1.60 7.87 6.81
C ILE A 117 2.63 8.82 7.43
N MET A 118 2.34 10.13 7.44
CA MET A 118 3.22 11.14 8.03
C MET A 118 3.43 10.92 9.52
N ARG A 119 2.34 10.68 10.29
CA ARG A 119 2.45 10.37 11.71
C ARG A 119 3.19 9.06 11.97
N LEU A 120 3.02 8.07 11.11
CA LEU A 120 3.70 6.79 11.24
C LEU A 120 5.21 6.94 10.99
N LEU A 121 5.59 7.70 9.97
CA LEU A 121 6.99 8.08 9.72
C LEU A 121 7.57 8.83 10.92
N ASP A 122 6.85 9.80 11.50
CA ASP A 122 7.28 10.52 12.71
C ASP A 122 7.54 9.54 13.87
N HIS A 123 6.64 8.59 14.09
CA HIS A 123 6.83 7.60 15.15
C HIS A 123 8.03 6.70 14.89
N ILE A 124 8.16 6.14 13.68
CA ILE A 124 9.26 5.24 13.29
C ILE A 124 10.61 5.97 13.41
N CYS A 125 10.67 7.22 12.98
CA CYS A 125 11.91 7.99 12.94
C CYS A 125 12.32 8.56 14.30
N PHE A 126 11.37 9.05 15.11
CA PHE A 126 11.70 9.86 16.29
C PHE A 126 11.22 9.29 17.62
N LYS A 127 10.37 8.26 17.60
CA LYS A 127 9.75 7.71 18.82
C LYS A 127 9.98 6.20 18.92
N ALA A 128 9.02 5.42 18.44
CA ALA A 128 9.08 3.96 18.47
C ALA A 128 9.83 3.44 17.24
N TYR A 129 10.37 2.22 17.28
CA TYR A 129 10.92 1.57 16.08
C TYR A 129 12.11 2.27 15.40
N THR A 130 12.84 3.16 16.10
CA THR A 130 14.01 3.88 15.56
C THR A 130 15.11 2.96 15.01
N LYS A 131 15.20 1.72 15.50
CA LYS A 131 16.08 0.69 14.93
C LYS A 131 15.76 0.31 13.47
N TYR A 132 14.54 0.56 13.00
CA TYR A 132 14.07 0.27 11.64
C TYR A 132 13.96 1.52 10.76
N SER A 133 14.47 2.67 11.21
CA SER A 133 14.26 3.95 10.53
C SER A 133 15.41 4.34 9.58
N ALA A 134 16.41 3.47 9.38
CA ALA A 134 17.58 3.77 8.56
C ALA A 134 17.19 3.96 7.08
N ALA A 135 16.36 3.05 6.56
CA ALA A 135 15.76 3.18 5.25
C ALA A 135 14.33 2.63 5.23
N ILE A 136 13.40 3.48 4.80
CA ILE A 136 11.96 3.20 4.78
C ILE A 136 11.46 3.19 3.34
N LEU A 137 10.73 2.14 2.96
CA LEU A 137 10.08 2.02 1.66
C LEU A 137 8.57 2.19 1.81
N VAL A 138 8.01 3.17 1.12
CA VAL A 138 6.56 3.46 1.11
C VAL A 138 5.98 3.06 -0.24
N PHE A 139 5.07 2.08 -0.25
CA PHE A 139 4.35 1.68 -1.46
C PHE A 139 3.08 2.52 -1.67
N LEU A 140 3.01 3.18 -2.82
CA LEU A 140 1.90 4.01 -3.27
C LEU A 140 1.40 3.54 -4.65
N PRO A 141 0.13 3.78 -5.03
CA PRO A 141 -0.44 3.21 -6.25
C PRO A 141 0.02 3.90 -7.54
N GLY A 142 0.56 5.12 -7.49
CA GLY A 142 0.98 5.85 -8.69
C GLY A 142 1.78 7.12 -8.43
N ILE A 143 2.20 7.76 -9.53
CA ILE A 143 3.05 8.96 -9.50
C ILE A 143 2.40 10.17 -8.83
N GLY A 144 1.08 10.33 -8.96
CA GLY A 144 0.36 11.43 -8.31
C GLY A 144 0.41 11.32 -6.79
N GLU A 145 0.26 10.10 -6.28
CA GLU A 145 0.36 9.81 -4.85
C GLU A 145 1.80 9.97 -4.34
N ILE A 146 2.79 9.55 -5.13
CA ILE A 146 4.23 9.75 -4.83
C ILE A 146 4.56 11.24 -4.72
N ARG A 147 4.17 12.05 -5.70
CA ARG A 147 4.43 13.49 -5.70
C ARG A 147 3.80 14.16 -4.48
N ARG A 148 2.52 13.86 -4.21
CA ARG A 148 1.81 14.42 -3.07
C ARG A 148 2.49 14.12 -1.73
N LEU A 149 2.91 12.86 -1.50
CA LEU A 149 3.61 12.53 -0.26
C LEU A 149 5.01 13.16 -0.20
N ASN A 150 5.70 13.28 -1.34
CA ASN A 150 7.00 13.95 -1.39
C ASN A 150 6.86 15.43 -1.00
N ASP A 151 5.87 16.14 -1.55
CA ASP A 151 5.61 17.53 -1.22
C ASP A 151 5.30 17.71 0.28
N LEU A 152 4.45 16.83 0.84
CA LEU A 152 4.14 16.82 2.28
C LEU A 152 5.37 16.57 3.17
N LEU A 153 6.30 15.72 2.73
CA LEU A 153 7.54 15.46 3.46
C LEU A 153 8.51 16.63 3.36
N ALA A 154 8.61 17.26 2.19
CA ALA A 154 9.45 18.44 1.97
C ALA A 154 8.99 19.65 2.79
N GLU A 155 7.68 19.82 2.96
CA GLU A 155 7.09 20.89 3.78
C GLU A 155 7.16 20.62 5.29
N HIS A 156 7.44 19.38 5.70
CA HIS A 156 7.43 19.00 7.10
C HIS A 156 8.74 19.40 7.80
N ALA A 157 8.65 20.09 8.95
CA ALA A 157 9.80 20.64 9.67
C ALA A 157 10.93 19.63 9.95
N SER A 158 10.58 18.37 10.25
CA SER A 158 11.56 17.32 10.55
C SER A 158 12.05 16.53 9.33
N PHE A 159 11.26 16.46 8.24
CA PHE A 159 11.60 15.64 7.07
C PHE A 159 12.13 16.45 5.89
N GLY A 160 11.85 17.75 5.84
CA GLY A 160 12.37 18.67 4.82
C GLY A 160 13.84 19.05 5.01
N SER A 161 14.44 18.72 6.17
CA SER A 161 15.88 18.89 6.40
C SER A 161 16.67 17.88 5.57
N SER A 162 17.36 18.36 4.53
CA SER A 162 18.24 17.54 3.68
C SER A 162 19.46 16.98 4.41
N HIS A 163 19.72 17.42 5.65
CA HIS A 163 20.81 16.93 6.48
C HIS A 163 20.47 15.60 7.16
N ASP A 164 19.18 15.36 7.46
CA ASP A 164 18.73 14.20 8.22
C ASP A 164 18.04 13.15 7.34
N PHE A 165 17.44 13.58 6.22
CA PHE A 165 16.68 12.72 5.32
C PHE A 165 17.03 12.94 3.86
N ILE A 166 17.06 11.84 3.10
CA ILE A 166 17.06 11.83 1.64
C ILE A 166 15.82 11.10 1.16
N ILE A 167 15.01 11.78 0.35
CA ILE A 167 13.73 11.27 -0.16
C ILE A 167 13.87 10.96 -1.65
N TYR A 168 13.59 9.71 -2.03
CA TYR A 168 13.66 9.23 -3.41
C TYR A 168 12.27 8.86 -3.95
N PRO A 169 11.71 9.62 -4.90
CA PRO A 169 10.56 9.17 -5.66
C PRO A 169 11.00 8.13 -6.71
N LEU A 170 10.36 6.95 -6.70
CA LEU A 170 10.67 5.83 -7.59
C LEU A 170 9.43 5.40 -8.38
N HIS A 171 9.44 5.66 -9.68
CA HIS A 171 8.35 5.35 -10.59
C HIS A 171 8.91 5.06 -11.98
N SER A 172 8.23 4.22 -12.77
CA SER A 172 8.67 3.82 -14.12
C SER A 172 8.88 4.98 -15.10
N SER A 173 8.21 6.12 -14.87
CA SER A 173 8.34 7.33 -15.70
C SER A 173 9.45 8.29 -15.27
N ILE A 174 10.17 8.02 -14.18
CA ILE A 174 11.28 8.85 -13.69
C ILE A 174 12.56 8.38 -14.38
N SER A 175 13.40 9.30 -14.86
CA SER A 175 14.64 8.96 -15.59
C SER A 175 15.56 8.05 -14.78
N SER A 176 16.25 7.14 -15.46
CA SER A 176 17.11 6.11 -14.86
C SER A 176 18.28 6.68 -14.05
N GLU A 177 18.82 7.83 -14.44
CA GLU A 177 19.92 8.50 -13.73
C GLU A 177 19.53 8.91 -12.30
N ASN A 178 18.28 9.31 -12.09
CA ASN A 178 17.76 9.64 -10.76
C ASN A 178 17.42 8.38 -9.94
N GLN A 179 17.28 7.22 -10.56
CA GLN A 179 16.96 5.97 -9.88
C GLN A 179 18.21 5.33 -9.25
N SER A 180 19.40 5.49 -9.85
CA SER A 180 20.62 4.84 -9.35
C SER A 180 20.97 5.22 -7.91
N ALA A 181 20.73 6.48 -7.52
CA ALA A 181 21.01 6.98 -6.18
C ALA A 181 20.19 6.27 -5.09
N VAL A 182 19.04 5.66 -5.42
CA VAL A 182 18.21 4.94 -4.44
C VAL A 182 18.91 3.69 -3.87
N PHE A 183 19.87 3.13 -4.61
CA PHE A 183 20.60 1.92 -4.24
C PHE A 183 21.76 2.20 -3.30
N GLU A 184 22.23 3.45 -3.25
CA GLU A 184 23.32 3.85 -2.37
C GLU A 184 22.84 3.92 -0.92
N VAL A 185 23.70 3.48 -0.01
CA VAL A 185 23.46 3.59 1.44
C VAL A 185 23.77 5.03 1.84
N PRO A 186 22.84 5.74 2.52
CA PRO A 186 23.08 7.11 2.94
C PRO A 186 24.24 7.21 3.96
N PRO A 187 24.90 8.38 4.08
CA PRO A 187 25.95 8.59 5.08
C PRO A 187 25.46 8.31 6.51
N PRO A 188 26.36 7.95 7.45
CA PRO A 188 25.99 7.75 8.85
C PRO A 188 25.26 8.96 9.43
N GLY A 189 24.10 8.73 10.05
CA GLY A 189 23.25 9.79 10.60
C GLY A 189 22.14 10.25 9.64
N VAL A 190 22.26 9.96 8.35
CA VAL A 190 21.25 10.29 7.35
C VAL A 190 20.33 9.10 7.10
N ARG A 191 19.02 9.35 7.03
CA ARG A 191 18.00 8.33 6.76
C ARG A 191 17.47 8.44 5.35
N LYS A 192 17.05 7.31 4.79
CA LYS A 192 16.50 7.24 3.43
C LYS A 192 15.01 6.95 3.47
N ILE A 193 14.21 7.69 2.71
CA ILE A 193 12.79 7.40 2.48
C ILE A 193 12.57 7.23 0.98
N VAL A 194 12.09 6.05 0.57
CA VAL A 194 11.82 5.73 -0.83
C VAL A 194 10.31 5.65 -1.03
N LEU A 195 9.79 6.46 -1.95
CA LEU A 195 8.37 6.50 -2.30
C LEU A 195 8.18 5.79 -3.63
N ALA A 196 7.61 4.59 -3.65
CA ALA A 196 7.62 3.72 -4.82
C ALA A 196 6.24 3.16 -5.19
N THR A 197 6.08 2.82 -6.46
CA THR A 197 5.00 1.91 -6.90
C THR A 197 5.44 0.44 -6.78
N ASN A 198 4.65 -0.46 -7.36
CA ASN A 198 4.99 -1.88 -7.52
C ASN A 198 6.29 -2.15 -8.30
N ILE A 199 6.94 -1.14 -8.90
CA ILE A 199 8.29 -1.29 -9.47
C ILE A 199 9.32 -1.81 -8.44
N ALA A 200 9.14 -1.45 -7.17
CA ALA A 200 9.96 -1.94 -6.06
C ALA A 200 9.56 -3.34 -5.54
N GLU A 201 8.50 -3.95 -6.10
CA GLU A 201 7.90 -5.18 -5.56
C GLU A 201 8.58 -6.46 -6.04
N THR A 202 9.01 -6.54 -7.30
CA THR A 202 9.57 -7.78 -7.89
C THR A 202 10.88 -7.58 -8.64
N GLY A 203 11.11 -6.40 -9.24
CA GLY A 203 12.26 -6.16 -10.12
C GLY A 203 13.44 -5.41 -9.49
N ILE A 204 13.20 -4.66 -8.41
CA ILE A 204 14.21 -3.76 -7.82
C ILE A 204 14.52 -4.19 -6.38
N THR A 205 15.81 -4.31 -6.07
CA THR A 205 16.30 -4.62 -4.72
C THR A 205 17.01 -3.41 -4.15
N ILE A 206 16.41 -2.79 -3.13
CA ILE A 206 17.06 -1.75 -2.33
C ILE A 206 17.57 -2.45 -1.06
N PRO A 207 18.89 -2.61 -0.89
CA PRO A 207 19.45 -3.58 0.07
C PRO A 207 19.28 -3.19 1.54
N ASP A 208 19.16 -1.90 1.83
CA ASP A 208 19.19 -1.33 3.18
C ASP A 208 17.80 -1.07 3.79
N ILE A 209 16.72 -1.40 3.08
CA ILE A 209 15.35 -1.23 3.60
C ILE A 209 15.16 -2.06 4.87
N THR A 210 14.74 -1.39 5.93
CA THR A 210 14.46 -1.99 7.26
C THR A 210 13.02 -1.81 7.70
N CYS A 211 12.30 -0.86 7.08
CA CYS A 211 10.86 -0.67 7.29
C CYS A 211 10.12 -0.52 5.96
N VAL A 212 8.94 -1.14 5.88
CA VAL A 212 7.99 -1.00 4.77
C VAL A 212 6.69 -0.37 5.29
N ILE A 213 6.17 0.62 4.57
CA ILE A 213 4.81 1.14 4.75
C ILE A 213 4.06 0.84 3.45
N ASP A 214 3.05 -0.02 3.51
CA ASP A 214 2.28 -0.46 2.36
C ASP A 214 0.88 0.15 2.39
N SER A 215 0.58 1.05 1.45
CA SER A 215 -0.78 1.60 1.30
C SER A 215 -1.83 0.54 0.95
N GLY A 216 -1.40 -0.66 0.53
CA GLY A 216 -2.28 -1.77 0.18
C GLY A 216 -2.93 -1.65 -1.18
N LYS A 217 -2.52 -0.67 -2.00
CA LYS A 217 -3.11 -0.42 -3.31
C LYS A 217 -2.08 -0.45 -4.44
N HIS A 218 -2.58 -0.73 -5.64
CA HIS A 218 -1.87 -0.55 -6.89
C HIS A 218 -2.82 -0.15 -8.00
N LYS A 219 -2.25 0.22 -9.15
CA LYS A 219 -2.99 0.39 -10.40
C LYS A 219 -2.72 -0.79 -11.31
N GLU A 220 -3.77 -1.41 -11.84
CA GLU A 220 -3.68 -2.53 -12.79
C GLU A 220 -4.56 -2.27 -14.01
N MET A 221 -4.14 -2.79 -15.16
CA MET A 221 -4.95 -2.72 -16.37
C MET A 221 -6.08 -3.74 -16.27
N ARG A 222 -7.33 -3.27 -16.35
CA ARG A 222 -8.52 -4.12 -16.47
C ARG A 222 -9.18 -3.91 -17.81
N PHE A 223 -9.50 -5.01 -18.48
CA PHE A 223 -10.30 -5.02 -19.69
C PHE A 223 -11.78 -5.07 -19.32
N ASP A 224 -12.57 -4.15 -19.87
CA ASP A 224 -14.02 -4.18 -19.78
C ASP A 224 -14.57 -4.93 -21.00
N GLU A 225 -15.04 -6.16 -20.80
CA GLU A 225 -15.56 -7.01 -21.89
C GLU A 225 -16.79 -6.40 -22.57
N LYS A 226 -17.64 -5.69 -21.83
CA LYS A 226 -18.86 -5.09 -22.41
C LYS A 226 -18.50 -3.89 -23.30
N ARG A 227 -17.49 -3.12 -22.90
CA ARG A 227 -17.11 -1.88 -23.60
C ARG A 227 -15.90 -2.02 -24.52
N GLN A 228 -15.25 -3.18 -24.53
CA GLN A 228 -14.10 -3.52 -25.39
C GLN A 228 -12.92 -2.54 -25.27
N PHE A 229 -12.67 -2.00 -24.07
CA PHE A 229 -11.48 -1.18 -23.82
C PHE A 229 -10.81 -1.55 -22.51
N SER A 230 -9.50 -1.30 -22.46
CA SER A 230 -8.69 -1.46 -21.25
C SER A 230 -8.56 -0.13 -20.52
N ARG A 231 -8.72 -0.15 -19.20
CA ARG A 231 -8.47 1.01 -18.34
C ARG A 231 -7.60 0.66 -17.15
N LEU A 232 -6.84 1.65 -16.69
CA LEU A 232 -6.05 1.53 -15.48
C LEU A 232 -6.96 1.77 -14.26
N VAL A 233 -7.12 0.77 -13.40
CA VAL A 233 -7.99 0.82 -12.23
C VAL A 233 -7.17 0.68 -10.97
N GLU A 234 -7.43 1.53 -9.98
CA GLU A 234 -6.87 1.35 -8.64
C GLU A 234 -7.60 0.22 -7.92
N THR A 235 -6.84 -0.76 -7.42
CA THR A 235 -7.38 -1.87 -6.64
C THR A 235 -6.49 -2.20 -5.46
N TYR A 236 -7.01 -3.00 -4.54
CA TYR A 236 -6.22 -3.54 -3.45
C TYR A 236 -5.27 -4.61 -3.96
N VAL A 237 -4.08 -4.63 -3.37
CA VAL A 237 -3.07 -5.65 -3.66
C VAL A 237 -3.56 -7.03 -3.25
N ALA A 238 -3.12 -8.07 -3.94
CA ALA A 238 -3.37 -9.43 -3.50
C ALA A 238 -2.47 -9.77 -2.30
N LYS A 239 -2.81 -10.85 -1.59
CA LYS A 239 -2.01 -11.36 -0.47
C LYS A 239 -0.57 -11.71 -0.87
N SER A 240 -0.39 -12.22 -2.08
CA SER A 240 0.95 -12.50 -2.65
C SER A 240 1.76 -11.22 -2.81
N ASN A 241 1.17 -10.14 -3.33
CA ASN A 241 1.81 -8.84 -3.44
C ASN A 241 2.17 -8.26 -2.06
N ALA A 242 1.24 -8.28 -1.10
CA ALA A 242 1.51 -7.84 0.27
C ALA A 242 2.67 -8.63 0.91
N THR A 243 2.74 -9.94 0.67
CA THR A 243 3.85 -10.80 1.12
C THR A 243 5.18 -10.40 0.49
N GLN A 244 5.20 -10.09 -0.80
CA GLN A 244 6.40 -9.63 -1.51
C GLN A 244 6.85 -8.24 -1.05
N ARG A 245 5.91 -7.32 -0.79
CA ARG A 245 6.17 -5.98 -0.25
C ARG A 245 6.76 -6.07 1.16
N ARG A 246 6.17 -6.87 2.05
CA ARG A 246 6.72 -7.18 3.38
C ARG A 246 8.14 -7.73 3.30
N GLY A 247 8.42 -8.62 2.34
CA GLY A 247 9.74 -9.21 2.14
C GLY A 247 10.86 -8.22 1.76
N ARG A 248 10.54 -6.93 1.55
CA ARG A 248 11.52 -5.88 1.27
C ARG A 248 12.28 -5.41 2.52
N SER A 249 11.72 -5.54 3.73
CA SER A 249 12.39 -5.13 4.97
C SER A 249 13.14 -6.25 5.71
N GLY A 250 12.99 -7.51 5.30
CA GLY A 250 13.60 -8.68 5.97
C GLY A 250 14.83 -9.26 5.29
N ARG A 251 15.63 -8.44 4.60
CA ARG A 251 16.74 -8.92 3.74
C ARG A 251 18.09 -8.98 4.43
N VAL A 252 18.44 -7.92 5.15
CA VAL A 252 19.77 -7.77 5.79
C VAL A 252 19.72 -7.88 7.31
N GLN A 253 18.55 -7.67 7.90
CA GLN A 253 18.28 -7.77 9.32
C GLN A 253 16.76 -7.93 9.54
N ASP A 254 16.34 -8.08 10.80
CA ASP A 254 14.93 -8.06 11.17
C ASP A 254 14.23 -6.84 10.57
N GLY A 255 13.02 -7.04 10.03
CA GLY A 255 12.27 -6.00 9.36
C GLY A 255 11.02 -5.56 10.12
N LEU A 256 10.49 -4.40 9.73
CA LEU A 256 9.17 -3.92 10.11
C LEU A 256 8.32 -3.70 8.85
N CYS A 257 7.03 -4.02 8.93
CA CYS A 257 6.09 -3.78 7.83
C CYS A 257 4.73 -3.34 8.38
N PHE A 258 4.27 -2.17 7.96
CA PHE A 258 2.92 -1.68 8.21
C PHE A 258 2.07 -1.79 6.95
N HIS A 259 1.03 -2.61 6.98
CA HIS A 259 -0.01 -2.63 5.97
C HIS A 259 -1.14 -1.68 6.38
N LEU A 260 -1.46 -0.69 5.54
CA LEU A 260 -2.50 0.31 5.82
C LEU A 260 -3.91 -0.16 5.40
N PHE A 261 -4.16 -1.45 5.59
CA PHE A 261 -5.46 -2.10 5.48
C PHE A 261 -5.68 -2.99 6.70
N THR A 262 -6.94 -3.25 7.04
CA THR A 262 -7.27 -4.02 8.24
C THR A 262 -6.80 -5.46 8.12
N LYS A 263 -6.47 -6.09 9.26
CA LYS A 263 -6.13 -7.51 9.27
C LYS A 263 -7.28 -8.38 8.75
N ILE A 264 -8.52 -8.02 9.07
CA ILE A 264 -9.70 -8.74 8.56
C ILE A 264 -9.71 -8.75 7.04
N ARG A 265 -9.44 -7.60 6.40
CA ARG A 265 -9.37 -7.49 4.94
C ARG A 265 -8.27 -8.36 4.35
N HIS A 266 -7.08 -8.35 4.96
CA HIS A 266 -5.97 -9.22 4.57
C HIS A 266 -6.37 -10.70 4.58
N ASP A 267 -7.05 -11.13 5.64
CA ASP A 267 -7.40 -12.53 5.86
C ASP A 267 -8.56 -12.99 4.96
N THR A 268 -9.55 -12.12 4.68
CA THR A 268 -10.70 -12.42 3.80
C THR A 268 -10.38 -12.38 2.30
N GLN A 269 -9.36 -11.64 1.87
CA GLN A 269 -8.92 -11.64 0.46
C GLN A 269 -8.47 -13.03 -0.05
N THR A 270 -8.32 -14.03 0.84
CA THR A 270 -8.03 -15.42 0.50
C THR A 270 -9.21 -16.15 -0.20
N GLN A 271 -10.44 -15.62 -0.13
CA GLN A 271 -11.64 -16.32 -0.63
C GLN A 271 -12.13 -15.90 -2.02
N ARG A 272 -11.77 -14.72 -2.53
CA ARG A 272 -12.31 -14.18 -3.80
C ARG A 272 -11.49 -14.53 -5.05
N SER A 273 -10.52 -15.43 -4.96
CA SER A 273 -9.64 -15.82 -6.08
C SER A 273 -9.86 -17.26 -6.57
N CYS A 274 -10.92 -17.93 -6.12
CA CYS A 274 -11.19 -19.34 -6.42
C CYS A 274 -12.55 -19.63 -7.05
N ASP A 275 -13.33 -18.62 -7.44
CA ASP A 275 -14.58 -18.81 -8.19
C ASP A 275 -14.45 -18.22 -9.60
#